data_AF-A0A7M2T7T0-F1
#
_entry.id   AF-A0A7M2T7T0-F1
#
_cell.length_a   1.000
_cell.length_b   1.000
_cell.length_c   1.000
_cell.angle_alpha   90.00
_cell.angle_beta   90.00
_cell.angle_gamma   90.00
#
_symmetry.space_group_name_H-M   'P 1'
#
loop_
_entity.id
_entity.type
_entity.pdbx_description
1 polymer ?
#
loop_
_entity_poly.entity_id
_entity_poly.type
_entity_poly.pdbx_seq_one_letter_code
_entity_poly.pdbx_strand_id
1 'polypeptide(L)'
;MPSGARYWTVVDDGLEVVEEADRFLREVRLARGRAETTTKAYAEAVTLFLRWCAATGRDWSTAARDMGLFTPWATQPYEWLDQPRSRT
;
A
#
# COMPACT_ATOMS: atom_id res chain seq x y z
N MET A 1 24.38 -20.03 1.57
CA MET A 1 23.05 -19.49 1.94
C MET A 1 22.44 -18.87 0.70
N PRO A 2 21.17 -19.10 0.35
CA PRO A 2 20.56 -18.29 -0.71
C PRO A 2 20.59 -16.84 -0.20
N SER A 3 21.13 -15.92 -1.01
CA SER A 3 21.31 -14.53 -0.62
C SER A 3 20.01 -13.98 -0.03
N GLY A 4 20.03 -13.51 1.22
CA GLY A 4 18.86 -12.98 1.93
C GLY A 4 18.30 -11.77 1.21
N ALA A 5 17.45 -12.00 0.23
CA ALA A 5 16.88 -10.95 -0.59
C ALA A 5 15.88 -10.15 0.25
N ARG A 6 16.20 -8.88 0.48
CA ARG A 6 15.31 -7.93 1.14
C ARG A 6 14.22 -7.48 0.17
N TYR A 7 13.02 -7.32 0.72
CA TYR A 7 11.85 -6.82 0.00
C TYR A 7 10.98 -6.00 0.95
N TRP A 8 10.12 -5.17 0.38
CA TRP A 8 9.15 -4.36 1.11
C TRP A 8 7.80 -5.05 1.12
N THR A 9 7.06 -4.93 2.21
CA THR A 9 5.67 -5.39 2.32
C THR A 9 4.77 -4.29 2.87
N VAL A 10 3.47 -4.49 2.82
CA VAL A 10 2.47 -3.56 3.34
C VAL A 10 1.81 -4.18 4.57
N VAL A 11 1.72 -3.38 5.62
CA VAL A 11 0.99 -3.73 6.85
C VAL A 11 -0.25 -2.85 6.97
N ASP A 12 -1.30 -3.40 7.57
CA ASP A 12 -2.53 -2.67 7.87
C ASP A 12 -2.45 -1.92 9.22
N ASP A 13 -3.57 -1.31 9.61
CA ASP A 13 -3.70 -0.58 10.87
C ASP A 13 -3.58 -1.49 12.11
N GLY A 14 -3.81 -2.79 11.95
CA GLY A 14 -3.58 -3.82 12.97
C GLY A 14 -2.13 -4.27 13.06
N LEU A 15 -1.24 -3.72 12.23
CA LEU A 15 0.15 -4.14 12.06
C LEU A 15 0.29 -5.56 11.47
N GLU A 16 -0.76 -6.06 10.83
CA GLU A 16 -0.76 -7.34 10.16
C GLU A 16 -0.39 -7.18 8.69
N VAL A 17 0.29 -8.17 8.13
CA VAL A 17 0.70 -8.14 6.71
C VAL A 17 -0.53 -8.29 5.82
N VAL A 18 -0.69 -7.41 4.84
CA VAL A 18 -1.71 -7.54 3.80
C VAL A 18 -1.26 -8.59 2.79
N GLU A 19 -1.84 -9.79 2.85
CA GLU A 19 -1.37 -10.98 2.11
C GLU A 19 -1.28 -10.75 0.59
N GLU A 20 -2.27 -10.09 -0.02
CA GLU A 20 -2.27 -9.83 -1.46
C GLU A 20 -1.15 -8.88 -1.88
N ALA A 21 -0.89 -7.87 -1.06
CA ALA A 21 0.20 -6.92 -1.29
C ALA A 21 1.57 -7.59 -1.09
N ASP A 22 1.74 -8.40 -0.05
CA ASP A 22 2.96 -9.15 0.21
C ASP A 22 3.31 -10.08 -0.95
N ARG A 23 2.33 -10.88 -1.39
CA ARG A 23 2.50 -11.80 -2.53
C ARG A 23 2.92 -11.05 -3.79
N PHE A 24 2.25 -9.94 -4.11
CA PHE A 24 2.59 -9.12 -5.26
C PHE A 24 4.02 -8.56 -5.16
N LEU A 25 4.38 -7.95 -4.03
CA LEU A 25 5.70 -7.31 -3.85
C LEU A 25 6.83 -8.35 -3.83
N ARG A 26 6.59 -9.52 -3.25
CA ARG A 26 7.51 -10.65 -3.29
C ARG A 26 7.73 -11.16 -4.71
N GLU A 27 6.66 -11.31 -5.50
CA GLU A 27 6.78 -11.69 -6.92
C GLU A 27 7.59 -10.65 -7.71
N VAL A 28 7.25 -9.36 -7.56
CA VAL A 28 7.94 -8.27 -8.26
C VAL A 28 9.42 -8.21 -7.89
N ARG A 29 9.77 -8.40 -6.61
CA ARG A 29 11.16 -8.34 -6.14
C ARG A 29 11.97 -9.58 -6.53
N LEU A 30 11.43 -10.77 -6.24
CA LEU A 30 12.19 -12.01 -6.29
C LEU A 30 12.06 -12.72 -7.64
N ALA A 31 10.84 -12.81 -8.18
CA ALA A 31 10.62 -13.52 -9.45
C ALA A 31 10.93 -12.62 -10.65
N ARG A 32 10.54 -11.34 -10.59
CA ARG A 32 10.77 -10.37 -11.67
C ARG A 32 12.07 -9.58 -11.52
N GLY A 33 12.82 -9.81 -10.46
CA GLY A 33 14.16 -9.23 -10.23
C GLY A 33 14.20 -7.71 -10.19
N ARG A 34 13.09 -7.02 -9.85
CA ARG A 34 13.07 -5.56 -9.80
C ARG A 34 13.98 -5.04 -8.68
N ALA A 35 14.46 -3.81 -8.86
CA ALA A 35 15.27 -3.13 -7.86
C ALA A 35 14.48 -2.94 -6.55
N GLU A 36 15.22 -2.93 -5.42
CA GLU A 36 14.64 -2.69 -4.09
C GLU A 36 13.96 -1.32 -4.00
N THR A 37 14.52 -0.28 -4.62
CA THR A 37 13.95 1.07 -4.65
C THR A 37 12.65 1.14 -5.46
N THR A 38 12.58 0.43 -6.59
CA THR A 38 11.35 0.33 -7.39
C THR A 38 10.25 -0.40 -6.60
N THR A 39 10.60 -1.49 -5.92
CA THR A 39 9.64 -2.24 -5.09
C THR A 39 9.20 -1.45 -3.86
N LYS A 40 10.06 -0.61 -3.29
CA LYS A 40 9.67 0.37 -2.27
C LYS A 40 8.61 1.33 -2.77
N ALA A 41 8.82 1.95 -3.94
CA ALA A 41 7.85 2.88 -4.53
C ALA A 41 6.50 2.19 -4.81
N TYR A 42 6.52 0.91 -5.19
CA TYR A 42 5.29 0.13 -5.35
C TYR A 42 4.61 -0.15 -4.01
N ALA A 43 5.37 -0.49 -2.97
CA ALA A 43 4.80 -0.67 -1.62
C ALA A 43 4.15 0.62 -1.13
N GLU A 44 4.81 1.78 -1.29
CA GLU A 44 4.24 3.09 -0.95
C GLU A 44 2.93 3.38 -1.71
N ALA A 45 2.91 3.12 -3.02
CA ALA A 45 1.71 3.31 -3.85
C ALA A 45 0.56 2.36 -3.45
N VAL A 46 0.87 1.09 -3.16
CA VAL A 46 -0.11 0.10 -2.70
C VAL A 46 -0.68 0.50 -1.33
N THR A 47 0.16 0.91 -0.40
CA THR A 47 -0.28 1.43 0.91
C THR A 47 -1.25 2.59 0.74
N LEU A 48 -0.92 3.57 -0.11
CA LEU A 48 -1.77 4.74 -0.32
C LEU A 48 -3.12 4.36 -0.94
N PHE A 49 -3.11 3.43 -1.90
CA PHE A 49 -4.33 2.92 -2.54
C PHE A 49 -5.22 2.16 -1.56
N LEU A 50 -4.65 1.25 -0.75
CA LEU A 50 -5.41 0.49 0.24
C LEU A 50 -5.98 1.40 1.33
N ARG A 51 -5.20 2.40 1.77
CA ARG A 51 -5.68 3.42 2.70
C ARG A 51 -6.83 4.24 2.13
N TRP A 52 -6.77 4.63 0.86
CA TRP A 52 -7.88 5.30 0.19
C TRP A 52 -9.14 4.43 0.14
N CYS A 53 -8.97 3.15 -0.18
CA CYS A 53 -10.08 2.20 -0.22
C CYS A 53 -10.75 2.12 1.15
N ALA A 54 -9.96 1.90 2.21
CA ALA A 54 -10.46 1.84 3.59
C ALA A 54 -11.13 3.16 4.02
N ALA A 55 -10.47 4.30 3.79
CA ALA A 55 -10.98 5.61 4.19
C ALA A 55 -12.29 6.00 3.48
N THR A 56 -12.60 5.38 2.35
CA THR A 56 -13.78 5.69 1.56
C THR A 56 -14.79 4.53 1.46
N GLY A 57 -14.60 3.47 2.25
CA GLY A 57 -15.49 2.32 2.30
C GLY A 57 -15.54 1.50 1.00
N ARG A 58 -14.46 1.50 0.22
CA ARG A 58 -14.35 0.77 -1.05
C ARG A 58 -13.68 -0.58 -0.86
N ASP A 59 -14.17 -1.57 -1.58
CA ASP A 59 -13.44 -2.82 -1.78
C ASP A 59 -12.31 -2.60 -2.78
N TRP A 60 -11.07 -2.81 -2.33
CA TRP A 60 -9.86 -2.63 -3.14
C TRP A 60 -9.88 -3.46 -4.43
N SER A 61 -10.55 -4.62 -4.43
CA SER A 61 -10.61 -5.53 -5.58
C SER A 61 -11.40 -4.94 -6.75
N THR A 62 -12.28 -3.97 -6.48
CA THR A 62 -13.13 -3.30 -7.46
C THR A 62 -12.89 -1.80 -7.59
N ALA A 63 -12.21 -1.20 -6.60
CA ALA A 63 -11.95 0.23 -6.49
C ALA A 63 -11.12 0.83 -7.65
N ALA A 64 -10.42 0.00 -8.43
CA ALA A 64 -9.72 0.46 -9.63
C ALA A 64 -10.66 1.18 -10.63
N ARG A 65 -11.95 0.85 -10.64
CA ARG A 65 -12.98 1.54 -11.46
C ARG A 65 -13.20 3.00 -11.02
N ASP A 66 -12.89 3.31 -9.77
CA ASP A 66 -13.05 4.62 -9.15
C ASP A 66 -11.74 5.41 -9.09
N MET A 67 -10.69 5.00 -9.84
CA MET A 67 -9.38 5.64 -9.82
C MET A 67 -9.39 7.15 -10.07
N GLY A 68 -10.40 7.67 -10.78
CA GLY A 68 -10.59 9.12 -10.95
C GLY A 68 -10.80 9.88 -9.62
N LEU A 69 -11.28 9.19 -8.59
CA LEU A 69 -11.47 9.73 -7.23
C LEU A 69 -10.25 9.55 -6.33
N PHE A 70 -9.32 8.65 -6.69
CA PHE A 70 -8.10 8.41 -5.94
C PHE A 70 -7.13 9.59 -6.04
N THR A 71 -6.85 10.08 -7.25
CA THR A 71 -5.90 11.17 -7.50
C THR A 71 -6.18 12.43 -6.66
N PRO A 72 -7.40 13.00 -6.63
CA PRO A 72 -7.67 14.16 -5.79
C PRO A 72 -7.59 13.85 -4.28
N TRP A 73 -7.90 12.62 -3.86
CA TRP A 73 -7.74 12.21 -2.44
C TRP A 73 -6.27 12.09 -2.05
N ALA A 74 -5.44 11.51 -2.92
CA ALA A 74 -4.01 11.31 -2.71
C ALA A 74 -3.19 12.61 -2.74
N THR A 75 -3.73 13.66 -3.35
CA THR A 75 -3.08 14.98 -3.48
C THR A 75 -3.46 15.93 -2.34
N GLN A 76 -4.37 15.53 -1.44
CA GLN A 76 -4.71 16.38 -0.29
C GLN A 76 -3.48 16.59 0.60
N PRO A 77 -3.29 17.80 1.16
CA PRO A 77 -2.26 18.02 2.17
C PRO A 77 -2.43 16.97 3.26
N TYR A 78 -1.34 16.40 3.73
CA TYR A 78 -1.31 15.39 4.80
C TYR A 78 -1.74 15.96 6.18
N GLU A 79 -2.52 17.04 6.22
CA GLU A 79 -3.06 17.67 7.42
C GLU A 79 -3.90 16.70 8.28
N TRP A 80 -4.38 15.61 7.69
CA TRP A 80 -5.10 14.52 8.36
C TRP A 80 -4.20 13.44 9.02
N LEU A 81 -2.87 13.51 8.88
CA LEU A 81 -1.93 12.60 9.56
C LEU A 81 -1.56 13.05 10.98
N ASP A 82 -1.84 14.32 11.36
CA ASP A 82 -1.51 14.88 12.67
C ASP A 82 -2.70 14.94 13.66
N GLN A 83 -3.89 14.46 13.28
CA GLN A 83 -5.02 14.43 14.21
C GLN A 83 -4.96 13.17 15.09
N PRO A 84 -4.92 13.30 16.44
CA PRO A 84 -5.03 12.15 17.32
C PRO A 84 -6.39 11.48 17.06
N ARG A 85 -6.35 10.21 16.65
CA ARG A 85 -7.56 9.42 16.39
C ARG A 85 -8.38 9.33 17.68
N SER A 86 -9.47 10.07 17.74
CA SER A 86 -10.45 10.01 18.82
C SER A 86 -11.01 8.58 18.90
N ARG A 87 -10.62 7.83 19.94
CA ARG A 87 -11.28 6.59 20.34
C ARG A 87 -12.70 6.96 20.77
N THR A 88 -13.71 6.54 20.02
CA THR A 88 -15.07 6.38 20.55
C THR A 88 -15.37 4.90 20.60
#